data_AF-A0A1B6JZQ8-F1
#
_entry.id   AF-A0A1B6JZQ8-F1
#
_cell.length_a   1.000
_cell.length_b   1.000
_cell.length_c   1.000
_cell.angle_alpha   90.00
_cell.angle_beta   90.00
_cell.angle_gamma   90.00
#
_symmetry.space_group_name_H-M   'P 1'
#
loop_
_entity.id
_entity.type
_entity.pdbx_description
1 polymer ?
#
loop_
_entity_poly.entity_id
_entity_poly.type
_entity_poly.pdbx_seq_one_letter_code
_entity_poly.pdbx_strand_id
1 'polypeptide(L)'
;TYGIDDVPSWYLCIFMALQHYLTMIGAIVSIPFILTPALCMKEDDPARGHIISTMIFVTGIVTFFQTTFGCRLPIVQGGTISFLVPTLAILSLPQWQCPAPDVLDAMSPANRTEVWQVRMRELSGAIAVSSLVQVFIG
;
A
#
# COMPACT_ATOMS: atom_id res chain seq x y z
N THR A 1 -23.58 -5.98 23.68
CA THR A 1 -22.19 -5.61 23.36
C THR A 1 -21.39 -6.88 23.28
N TYR A 2 -20.65 -7.10 22.20
CA TYR A 2 -19.75 -8.25 22.07
C TYR A 2 -18.38 -7.90 22.68
N GLY A 3 -17.83 -8.80 23.48
CA GLY A 3 -16.44 -8.76 23.95
C GLY A 3 -15.44 -9.19 22.87
N ILE A 4 -14.15 -9.14 23.18
CA ILE A 4 -13.07 -9.49 22.25
C ILE A 4 -13.04 -11.00 21.96
N ASP A 5 -13.33 -11.83 22.97
CA ASP A 5 -13.31 -13.29 22.86
C ASP A 5 -14.67 -13.90 22.49
N ASP A 6 -15.69 -13.07 22.29
CA ASP A 6 -17.03 -13.55 21.91
C ASP A 6 -17.04 -13.94 20.42
N VAL A 7 -17.67 -15.07 20.12
CA VAL A 7 -17.87 -15.53 18.74
C VAL A 7 -19.32 -15.27 18.35
N PRO A 8 -19.63 -14.18 17.62
CA PRO A 8 -20.98 -13.93 17.12
C PRO A 8 -21.42 -15.00 16.13
N SER A 9 -22.71 -15.04 15.84
CA SER A 9 -23.26 -15.95 14.84
C SER A 9 -22.65 -15.70 13.46
N TRP A 10 -22.44 -16.77 12.69
CA TRP A 10 -21.70 -16.74 11.42
C TRP A 10 -22.22 -15.68 10.42
N TYR A 11 -23.53 -15.44 10.39
CA TYR A 11 -24.13 -14.45 9.50
C TYR A 11 -23.81 -13.01 9.94
N LEU A 12 -23.80 -12.73 11.26
CA LEU A 12 -23.38 -11.43 11.78
C LEU A 12 -21.90 -11.18 11.51
N CYS A 13 -21.05 -12.22 11.62
CA CYS A 13 -19.63 -12.11 11.28
C CYS A 13 -19.42 -11.63 9.83
N ILE A 14 -20.20 -12.15 8.88
CA ILE A 14 -20.11 -11.74 7.47
C ILE A 14 -20.48 -10.26 7.30
N PHE A 15 -21.58 -9.81 7.91
CA PHE A 15 -22.00 -8.41 7.82
C PHE A 15 -21.01 -7.46 8.47
N MET A 16 -20.48 -7.81 9.65
CA MET A 16 -19.46 -7.02 10.34
C MET A 16 -18.15 -6.99 9.55
N ALA A 17 -17.71 -8.12 8.99
CA ALA A 17 -16.53 -8.18 8.15
C ALA A 17 -16.67 -7.29 6.90
N LEU A 18 -17.84 -7.32 6.25
CA LEU A 18 -18.15 -6.45 5.12
C LEU A 18 -18.11 -4.97 5.53
N GLN A 19 -18.70 -4.61 6.68
CA GLN A 19 -18.67 -3.24 7.19
C GLN A 19 -17.24 -2.76 7.46
N HIS A 20 -16.42 -3.58 8.11
CA HIS A 20 -15.01 -3.26 8.37
C HIS A 20 -14.23 -3.09 7.07
N TYR A 21 -14.44 -3.99 6.10
CA TYR A 21 -13.82 -3.90 4.79
C TYR A 21 -14.20 -2.59 4.07
N LEU A 22 -15.49 -2.27 3.98
CA LEU A 22 -15.98 -1.06 3.30
C LEU A 22 -15.48 0.24 3.96
N THR A 23 -15.25 0.20 5.28
CA THR A 23 -14.72 1.37 6.00
C THR A 23 -13.22 1.58 5.71
N MET A 24 -12.45 0.50 5.60
CA MET A 24 -11.00 0.56 5.45
C MET A 24 -10.54 0.69 3.99
N ILE A 25 -11.32 0.18 3.02
CA ILE A 25 -10.93 0.12 1.61
C ILE A 25 -10.63 1.51 1.04
N GLY A 26 -11.35 2.54 1.48
CA GLY A 26 -11.12 3.92 1.05
C GLY A 26 -9.70 4.40 1.38
N ALA A 27 -9.24 4.15 2.62
CA ALA A 27 -7.89 4.53 3.04
C ALA A 27 -6.81 3.69 2.32
N ILE A 28 -7.04 2.38 2.17
CA ILE A 28 -6.10 1.46 1.51
C ILE A 28 -5.89 1.86 0.04
N VAL A 29 -6.98 2.20 -0.66
CA VAL A 29 -6.94 2.55 -2.08
C VAL A 29 -6.43 3.99 -2.30
N SER A 30 -6.62 4.90 -1.35
CA SER A 30 -6.15 6.30 -1.47
C SER A 30 -4.62 6.39 -1.58
N ILE A 31 -3.87 5.56 -0.85
CA ILE A 31 -2.40 5.59 -0.84
C ILE A 31 -1.80 5.34 -2.25
N PRO A 32 -2.11 4.23 -2.94
CA PRO A 32 -1.57 3.99 -4.28
C PRO A 32 -2.09 5.00 -5.29
N PHE A 33 -3.31 5.55 -5.15
CA PHE A 33 -3.78 6.63 -6.00
C PHE A 33 -2.92 7.90 -5.90
N ILE A 34 -2.48 8.26 -4.69
CA ILE A 34 -1.60 9.43 -4.49
C ILE A 34 -0.17 9.12 -4.94
N LEU A 35 0.29 7.87 -4.74
CA LEU A 35 1.66 7.47 -5.03
C LEU A 35 1.92 7.22 -6.53
N THR A 36 0.93 6.70 -7.26
CA THR A 36 1.14 6.26 -8.65
C THR A 36 1.55 7.39 -9.62
N PRO A 37 1.04 8.62 -9.54
CA PRO A 37 1.54 9.74 -10.35
C PRO A 37 2.99 10.10 -10.00
N ALA A 38 3.36 10.05 -8.72
CA ALA A 38 4.73 10.34 -8.26
C ALA A 38 5.75 9.27 -8.71
N LEU A 39 5.28 8.07 -9.04
CA LEU A 39 6.09 6.99 -9.63
C LEU A 39 6.21 7.09 -11.15
N CYS A 40 5.64 8.13 -11.78
CA CYS A 40 5.60 8.33 -13.23
C CYS A 40 4.78 7.27 -13.98
N MET A 41 3.76 6.69 -13.35
CA MET A 41 2.78 5.83 -14.04
C MET A 41 1.71 6.67 -14.73
N LYS A 42 1.28 6.21 -15.91
CA LYS A 42 0.14 6.79 -16.63
C LYS A 42 -1.17 6.42 -15.92
N GLU A 43 -2.17 7.29 -16.02
CA GLU A 43 -3.48 7.02 -15.40
C GLU A 43 -4.16 5.77 -15.96
N ASP A 44 -3.96 5.48 -17.26
CA ASP A 44 -4.50 4.30 -17.95
C ASP A 44 -3.59 3.06 -17.85
N ASP A 45 -2.51 3.12 -17.06
CA ASP A 45 -1.57 2.00 -16.97
C ASP A 45 -2.18 0.81 -16.18
N PRO A 46 -2.24 -0.41 -16.75
CA PRO A 46 -2.72 -1.58 -16.03
C PRO A 46 -1.90 -1.89 -14.76
N ALA A 47 -0.64 -1.46 -14.68
CA ALA A 47 0.21 -1.60 -13.49
C ALA A 47 -0.40 -0.93 -12.25
N ARG A 48 -1.17 0.15 -12.43
CA ARG A 48 -1.85 0.82 -11.32
C ARG A 48 -2.86 -0.11 -10.62
N GLY A 49 -3.60 -0.90 -11.40
CA GLY A 49 -4.52 -1.92 -10.87
C GLY A 49 -3.79 -3.07 -10.16
N HIS A 50 -2.60 -3.44 -10.65
CA HIS A 50 -1.76 -4.45 -9.98
C HIS A 50 -1.25 -3.94 -8.61
N ILE A 51 -0.87 -2.67 -8.49
CA ILE A 51 -0.43 -2.10 -7.20
C ILE A 51 -1.60 -2.03 -6.20
N ILE A 52 -2.78 -1.62 -6.65
CA ILE A 52 -3.96 -1.56 -5.77
C ILE A 52 -4.35 -2.96 -5.29
N SER A 53 -4.40 -3.95 -6.19
CA SER A 53 -4.78 -5.32 -5.83
C SER A 53 -3.77 -5.98 -4.90
N THR A 54 -2.47 -5.79 -5.14
CA THR A 54 -1.41 -6.29 -4.24
C THR A 54 -1.49 -5.63 -2.87
N MET A 55 -1.76 -4.33 -2.79
CA MET A 55 -1.89 -3.63 -1.51
C MET A 55 -3.07 -4.15 -0.68
N ILE A 56 -4.23 -4.39 -1.30
CA ILE A 56 -5.39 -5.00 -0.64
C ILE A 56 -5.07 -6.43 -0.17
N PHE A 57 -4.45 -7.22 -1.05
CA PHE A 57 -4.11 -8.62 -0.76
C PHE A 57 -3.12 -8.76 0.40
N VAL A 58 -2.03 -7.98 0.37
CA VAL A 58 -1.00 -7.98 1.43
C VAL A 58 -1.57 -7.44 2.75
N THR A 59 -2.41 -6.41 2.72
CA THR A 59 -3.15 -5.91 3.89
C THR A 59 -3.96 -7.02 4.56
N GLY A 60 -4.68 -7.84 3.77
CA GLY A 60 -5.42 -8.99 4.28
C GLY A 60 -4.51 -10.05 4.93
N ILE A 61 -3.38 -10.38 4.29
CA ILE A 61 -2.39 -11.32 4.84
C ILE A 61 -1.82 -10.83 6.16
N VAL A 62 -1.37 -9.57 6.22
CA VAL A 62 -0.76 -8.99 7.43
C VAL A 62 -1.80 -8.90 8.55
N THR A 63 -3.04 -8.52 8.24
CA THR A 63 -4.14 -8.51 9.21
C THR A 63 -4.40 -9.92 9.76
N PHE A 64 -4.41 -10.93 8.90
CA PHE A 64 -4.58 -12.33 9.32
C PHE A 64 -3.46 -12.77 10.26
N PHE A 65 -2.19 -12.51 9.92
CA PHE A 65 -1.07 -12.83 10.81
C PHE A 65 -1.11 -12.06 12.14
N GLN A 66 -1.47 -10.78 12.11
CA GLN A 66 -1.50 -9.92 13.29
C GLN A 66 -2.61 -10.32 14.27
N THR A 67 -3.77 -10.75 13.74
CA THR A 67 -4.92 -11.19 14.54
C THR A 67 -4.77 -12.63 15.05
N THR A 68 -3.99 -13.48 14.38
CA THR A 68 -3.78 -14.88 14.79
C THR A 68 -2.53 -15.09 15.67
N PHE A 69 -1.38 -14.57 15.25
CA PHE A 69 -0.09 -14.78 15.93
C PHE A 69 0.45 -13.53 16.63
N GLY A 70 0.11 -12.34 16.13
CA GLY A 70 0.58 -11.06 16.67
C GLY A 70 -0.14 -10.66 17.97
N CYS A 71 -0.70 -9.46 17.99
CA CYS A 71 -1.36 -8.93 19.19
C CYS A 71 -2.67 -9.64 19.56
N ARG A 72 -3.22 -10.48 18.67
CA ARG A 72 -4.52 -11.18 18.87
C ARG A 72 -5.71 -10.26 19.18
N LEU A 73 -5.57 -8.99 18.80
CA LEU A 73 -6.63 -8.00 18.90
C LEU A 73 -7.29 -7.84 17.52
N PRO A 74 -8.59 -7.49 17.47
CA PRO A 74 -9.31 -7.23 16.23
C PRO A 74 -8.84 -5.90 15.61
N ILE A 75 -7.68 -5.93 14.95
CA ILE A 75 -7.07 -4.77 14.28
C ILE A 75 -6.90 -5.05 12.80
N VAL A 76 -7.19 -4.04 11.97
CA VAL A 76 -6.93 -4.10 10.53
C VAL A 76 -5.60 -3.43 10.26
N GLN A 77 -4.66 -4.18 9.69
CA GLN A 77 -3.32 -3.69 9.32
C GLN A 77 -3.35 -3.22 7.87
N GLY A 78 -2.78 -2.06 7.59
CA GLY A 78 -2.70 -1.50 6.24
C GLY A 78 -1.56 -0.49 6.12
N GLY A 79 -1.41 0.10 4.93
CA GLY A 79 -0.44 1.16 4.71
C GLY A 79 -0.74 2.40 5.57
N THR A 80 0.30 3.03 6.13
CA THR A 80 0.14 4.27 6.91
C THR A 80 0.34 5.51 6.06
N ILE A 81 -0.56 6.47 6.22
CA ILE A 81 -0.47 7.79 5.59
C ILE A 81 0.75 8.57 6.12
N SER A 82 1.25 8.24 7.31
CA SER A 82 2.45 8.86 7.88
C SER A 82 3.70 8.64 7.02
N PHE A 83 3.79 7.52 6.27
CA PHE A 83 4.89 7.28 5.34
C PHE A 83 4.69 7.93 3.97
N LEU A 84 3.51 8.47 3.67
CA LEU A 84 3.23 9.09 2.38
C LEU A 84 4.05 10.38 2.19
N VAL A 85 4.10 11.25 3.21
CA VAL A 85 4.88 12.50 3.17
C VAL A 85 6.37 12.24 2.91
N PRO A 86 7.08 11.40 3.69
CA PRO A 86 8.49 11.13 3.41
C PRO A 86 8.70 10.40 2.07
N THR A 87 7.77 9.53 1.65
CA THR A 87 7.82 8.89 0.33
C THR A 87 7.75 9.91 -0.81
N LEU A 88 6.81 10.84 -0.74
CA LEU A 88 6.67 11.91 -1.73
C LEU A 88 7.87 12.86 -1.71
N ALA A 89 8.43 13.13 -0.52
CA ALA A 89 9.66 13.90 -0.41
C ALA A 89 10.81 13.21 -1.14
N ILE A 90 11.00 11.90 -0.97
CA ILE A 90 12.03 11.11 -1.68
C ILE A 90 11.82 11.19 -3.20
N LEU A 91 10.59 11.00 -3.67
CA LEU A 91 10.28 11.05 -5.11
C LEU A 91 10.40 12.45 -5.72
N SER A 92 10.39 13.51 -4.90
CA SER A 92 10.59 14.89 -5.35
C SER A 92 12.06 15.28 -5.57
N LEU A 93 13.03 14.40 -5.22
CA LEU A 93 14.44 14.70 -5.44
C LEU A 93 14.76 14.84 -6.94
N PRO A 94 15.75 15.69 -7.32
CA PRO A 94 16.13 15.90 -8.72
C PRO A 94 16.43 14.60 -9.50
N GLN A 95 17.00 13.60 -8.83
CA GLN A 95 17.30 12.29 -9.41
C GLN A 95 16.07 11.43 -9.76
N TRP A 96 14.92 11.72 -9.15
CA TRP A 96 13.67 10.96 -9.31
C TRP A 96 12.60 11.71 -10.11
N GLN A 97 12.92 12.89 -10.64
CA GLN A 97 12.02 13.69 -11.47
C GLN A 97 11.48 12.85 -12.63
N CYS A 98 10.16 12.92 -12.83
CA CYS A 98 9.53 12.23 -13.94
C CYS A 98 9.94 12.87 -15.27
N PRO A 99 10.19 12.06 -16.33
CA PRO A 99 10.38 12.59 -17.67
C PRO A 99 9.12 13.32 -18.13
N ALA A 100 9.27 14.23 -19.08
CA ALA A 100 8.12 14.92 -19.67
C ALA A 100 7.15 13.91 -20.32
N PRO A 101 5.82 14.18 -20.32
CA PRO A 101 4.81 13.22 -20.78
C PRO A 101 5.02 12.74 -22.22
N ASP A 102 5.50 13.63 -23.09
CA ASP A 102 5.84 13.35 -24.50
C ASP A 102 6.97 12.32 -24.62
N VAL A 103 7.98 12.40 -23.75
CA VAL A 103 9.08 11.44 -23.71
C VAL A 103 8.59 10.09 -23.17
N LEU A 104 7.75 10.09 -22.14
CA LEU A 104 7.15 8.86 -21.58
C LEU A 104 6.24 8.14 -22.58
N ASP A 105 5.49 8.88 -23.38
CA ASP A 105 4.62 8.32 -24.42
C ASP A 105 5.43 7.78 -25.60
N ALA A 106 6.56 8.40 -25.95
CA ALA A 106 7.49 7.94 -26.98
C ALA A 106 8.35 6.72 -26.56
N MET A 107 8.45 6.42 -25.26
CA MET A 107 9.21 5.25 -24.78
C MET A 107 8.55 3.92 -25.12
N SER A 108 9.41 2.90 -25.31
CA SER A 108 8.99 1.49 -25.34
C SER A 108 8.24 1.11 -24.05
N PRO A 109 7.26 0.19 -24.11
CA PRO A 109 6.57 -0.32 -22.92
C PRO A 109 7.52 -0.83 -21.84
N ALA A 110 8.62 -1.48 -22.22
CA ALA A 110 9.60 -2.01 -21.27
C ALA A 110 10.30 -0.89 -20.48
N ASN A 111 10.76 0.16 -21.18
CA ASN A 111 11.41 1.30 -20.54
C ASN A 111 10.44 2.06 -19.64
N ARG A 112 9.18 2.21 -20.06
CA ARG A 112 8.13 2.83 -19.22
C ARG A 112 7.91 2.03 -17.94
N THR A 113 7.89 0.69 -18.02
CA THR A 113 7.76 -0.14 -16.81
C THR A 113 8.97 -0.02 -15.89
N GLU A 114 10.17 0.11 -16.45
CA GLU A 114 11.40 0.25 -15.67
C GLU A 114 11.41 1.56 -14.86
N VAL A 115 10.93 2.67 -15.44
CA VAL A 115 10.88 3.99 -14.78
C VAL A 115 10.18 3.93 -13.42
N TRP A 116 8.99 3.33 -13.34
CA TRP A 116 8.26 3.25 -12.07
C TRP A 116 8.78 2.12 -11.18
N GLN A 117 9.27 1.01 -11.75
CA GLN A 117 9.81 -0.11 -10.99
C GLN A 117 11.08 0.25 -10.22
N VAL A 118 11.99 1.02 -10.81
CA VAL A 118 13.21 1.46 -10.11
C VAL A 118 12.86 2.33 -8.91
N ARG A 119 11.90 3.26 -9.05
CA ARG A 119 11.39 4.08 -7.94
C ARG A 119 10.73 3.23 -6.85
N MET A 120 9.92 2.24 -7.24
CA MET A 120 9.31 1.31 -6.29
C MET A 120 10.33 0.49 -5.52
N ARG A 121 11.43 0.06 -6.16
CA ARG A 121 12.53 -0.65 -5.49
C ARG A 121 13.22 0.21 -4.46
N GLU A 122 13.49 1.48 -4.78
CA GLU A 122 14.08 2.44 -3.83
C GLU A 122 13.19 2.63 -2.60
N LEU A 123 11.90 2.90 -2.82
CA LEU A 123 10.95 3.07 -1.73
C LEU A 123 10.81 1.81 -0.86
N SER A 124 10.72 0.65 -1.50
CA SER A 124 10.59 -0.63 -0.78
C SER A 124 11.85 -0.91 0.05
N GLY A 125 13.04 -0.59 -0.49
CA GLY A 125 14.30 -0.70 0.24
C GLY A 125 14.36 0.25 1.44
N ALA A 126 13.98 1.51 1.27
CA ALA A 126 13.94 2.49 2.35
C ALA A 126 12.96 2.06 3.47
N ILE A 127 11.77 1.59 3.10
CA ILE A 127 10.76 1.10 4.06
C ILE A 127 11.26 -0.16 4.77
N ALA A 128 11.91 -1.09 4.06
CA ALA A 128 12.46 -2.30 4.67
C ALA A 128 13.57 -2.00 5.68
N VAL A 129 14.47 -1.05 5.38
CA VAL A 129 15.51 -0.63 6.33
C VAL A 129 14.87 0.09 7.52
N SER A 130 13.90 0.99 7.28
CA SER A 130 13.18 1.68 8.35
C SER A 130 12.43 0.71 9.27
N SER A 131 11.81 -0.34 8.72
CA SER A 131 11.07 -1.33 9.51
C SER A 131 12.01 -2.19 10.35
N LEU A 132 13.19 -2.56 9.84
CA LEU A 132 14.21 -3.23 10.63
C LEU A 132 14.63 -2.37 11.83
N VAL A 133 14.92 -1.08 11.60
CA VAL A 133 15.27 -0.15 12.68
C VAL A 133 14.14 -0.06 13.71
N GLN A 134 12.89 0.04 13.26
CA GLN A 134 11.73 0.05 14.15
C GLN A 134 11.66 -1.23 15.00
N VAL A 135 11.83 -2.41 14.41
CA VAL A 135 11.83 -3.69 15.13
C VAL A 135 12.95 -3.78 16.16
N PHE A 136 14.13 -3.20 15.88
CA PHE A 136 15.25 -3.19 16.83
C PHE A 136 15.06 -2.23 18.01
N ILE A 137 14.43 -1.07 17.77
CA ILE A 137 14.23 -0.04 18.80
C ILE A 137 12.99 -0.33 19.66
N GLY A 138 11.92 -0.85 19.05
CA GLY A 138 10.59 -1.01 19.65
C GLY A 138 9.61 0.05 19.16
#